data_AF-A0A2X1QSS2-F1
#
_entry.id   AF-A0A2X1QSS2-F1
#
_cell.length_a   1.000
_cell.length_b   1.000
_cell.length_c   1.000
_cell.angle_alpha   90.00
_cell.angle_beta   90.00
_cell.angle_gamma   90.00
#
_symmetry.space_group_name_H-M   'P 1'
#
loop_
_entity.id
_entity.type
_entity.pdbx_description
1 polymer ?
#
loop_
_entity_poly.entity_id
_entity_poly.type
_entity_poly.pdbx_seq_one_letter_code
_entity_poly.pdbx_strand_id
1 'polypeptide(L)'
;MPESLQPWGFPLRVWSRSRKSWPQVQSFAGQAELGEFLQGTRVLINLLPNTAETAGIINQTLLAQLPDESYVLNLARGVHVVEEDLLTALNSGKLKGAMLDVFSREPLPQESPLWAHPRVAMTPHVAASDPSNGSYHLHCGDH
;
A
#
# COMPACT_ATOMS: atom_id res chain seq x y z
N MET A 1 -10.72 -2.52 -8.41
CA MET A 1 -10.51 -3.81 -9.11
C MET A 1 -9.46 -3.58 -10.21
N PRO A 2 -8.60 -4.55 -10.56
CA PRO A 2 -7.42 -4.33 -11.41
C PRO A 2 -7.74 -3.88 -12.86
N GLU A 3 -8.98 -4.05 -13.32
CA GLU A 3 -9.44 -3.68 -14.65
C GLU A 3 -9.28 -2.19 -14.94
N SER A 4 -9.32 -1.32 -13.92
CA SER A 4 -9.10 0.13 -14.11
C SER A 4 -7.67 0.48 -14.54
N LEU A 5 -6.71 -0.42 -14.33
CA LEU A 5 -5.31 -0.24 -14.69
C LEU A 5 -4.96 -0.85 -16.06
N GLN A 6 -5.78 -1.78 -16.58
CA GLN A 6 -5.53 -2.44 -17.87
C GLN A 6 -5.40 -1.48 -19.05
N PRO A 7 -6.20 -0.40 -19.18
CA PRO A 7 -6.09 0.53 -20.31
C PRO A 7 -4.72 1.22 -20.43
N TRP A 8 -3.95 1.25 -19.35
CA TRP A 8 -2.65 1.92 -19.30
C TRP A 8 -1.48 1.01 -19.72
N GLY A 9 -1.74 -0.27 -20.02
CA GLY A 9 -0.74 -1.20 -20.57
C GLY A 9 0.30 -1.70 -19.56
N PHE A 10 0.09 -1.47 -18.26
CA PHE A 10 0.98 -2.02 -17.22
C PHE A 10 0.77 -3.54 -17.06
N PRO A 11 1.84 -4.33 -16.87
CA PRO A 11 1.70 -5.73 -16.46
C PRO A 11 1.01 -5.82 -15.09
N LEU A 12 -0.09 -6.56 -15.01
CA LEU A 12 -0.86 -6.70 -13.79
C LEU A 12 -0.63 -8.07 -13.15
N ARG A 13 -0.38 -8.04 -11.84
CA ARG A 13 -0.23 -9.23 -11.00
C ARG A 13 -1.14 -9.09 -9.79
N VAL A 14 -1.73 -10.19 -9.32
CA VAL A 14 -2.55 -10.21 -8.11
C VAL A 14 -2.12 -11.34 -7.20
N TRP A 15 -2.05 -11.06 -5.89
CA TRP A 15 -1.88 -12.07 -4.87
C TRP A 15 -3.14 -12.20 -4.02
N SER A 16 -3.57 -13.43 -3.74
CA SER A 16 -4.72 -13.70 -2.88
C SER A 16 -4.64 -15.09 -2.24
N ARG A 17 -5.58 -15.44 -1.35
CA ARG A 17 -5.63 -16.81 -0.77
C ARG A 17 -5.93 -17.91 -1.79
N SER A 18 -6.77 -17.61 -2.79
CA SER A 18 -7.14 -18.53 -3.86
C SER A 18 -6.78 -17.94 -5.22
N ARG A 19 -6.45 -18.80 -6.19
CA ARG A 19 -6.11 -18.39 -7.55
C ARG A 19 -7.29 -17.72 -8.25
N LYS A 20 -7.01 -16.69 -9.04
CA LYS A 20 -7.99 -15.92 -9.83
C LYS A 20 -7.79 -16.20 -11.33
N SER A 21 -8.88 -16.09 -12.07
CA SER A 21 -8.91 -16.25 -13.53
C SER A 21 -9.38 -14.94 -14.16
N TRP A 22 -8.54 -13.91 -14.07
CA TRP A 22 -8.83 -12.60 -14.65
C TRP A 22 -8.04 -12.42 -15.94
N PRO A 23 -8.68 -11.99 -17.05
CA PRO A 23 -7.98 -11.74 -18.30
C PRO A 23 -6.83 -10.74 -18.09
N GLN A 24 -5.66 -11.02 -18.66
CA GLN A 24 -4.49 -10.12 -18.65
C GLN A 24 -3.94 -9.79 -17.24
N VAL A 25 -4.32 -10.56 -16.20
CA VAL A 25 -3.75 -10.44 -14.86
C VAL A 25 -3.11 -11.77 -14.47
N GLN A 26 -1.82 -11.74 -14.12
CA GLN A 26 -1.14 -12.93 -13.60
C GLN A 26 -1.54 -13.14 -12.13
N SER A 27 -2.19 -14.26 -11.84
CA SER A 27 -2.61 -14.59 -10.46
C SER A 27 -1.53 -15.37 -9.72
N PHE A 28 -1.37 -15.04 -8.44
CA PHE A 28 -0.57 -15.70 -7.42
C PHE A 28 -1.47 -16.04 -6.23
N ALA A 29 -1.23 -17.17 -5.58
CA ALA A 29 -2.09 -17.74 -4.57
C ALA A 29 -1.30 -18.31 -3.39
N GLY A 30 -1.65 -17.86 -2.18
CA GLY A 30 -1.10 -18.38 -0.93
C GLY A 30 0.34 -17.94 -0.66
N GLN A 31 0.85 -18.31 0.52
CA GLN A 31 2.15 -17.85 1.01
C GLN A 31 3.33 -18.38 0.19
N ALA A 32 3.21 -19.59 -0.37
CA ALA A 32 4.27 -20.20 -1.18
C ALA A 32 4.62 -19.36 -2.43
N GLU A 33 3.66 -18.61 -2.97
CA GLU A 33 3.83 -17.81 -4.19
C GLU A 33 3.97 -16.30 -3.90
N LEU A 34 3.92 -15.88 -2.63
CA LEU A 34 4.03 -14.47 -2.26
C LEU A 34 5.38 -13.88 -2.69
N GLY A 35 6.47 -14.61 -2.52
CA GLY A 35 7.81 -14.14 -2.92
C GLY A 35 7.92 -13.88 -4.43
N GLU A 36 7.42 -14.81 -5.25
CA GLU A 36 7.43 -14.65 -6.71
C GLU A 36 6.59 -13.44 -7.13
N PHE A 37 5.43 -13.24 -6.51
CA PHE A 37 4.60 -12.05 -6.72
C PHE A 37 5.37 -10.76 -6.40
N LEU A 38 6.00 -10.67 -5.23
CA LEU A 38 6.70 -9.48 -4.75
C LEU A 38 7.90 -9.11 -5.64
N GLN A 39 8.68 -10.09 -6.07
CA GLN A 39 9.92 -9.88 -6.85
C GLN A 39 9.70 -9.15 -8.19
N GLY A 40 8.50 -9.21 -8.78
CA GLY A 40 8.18 -8.43 -9.97
C GLY A 40 7.09 -7.39 -9.75
N THR A 41 6.93 -6.90 -8.52
CA THR A 41 5.95 -5.87 -8.15
C THR A 41 6.66 -4.55 -7.84
N ARG A 42 6.74 -3.64 -8.82
CA ARG A 42 7.31 -2.29 -8.59
C ARG A 42 6.35 -1.33 -7.87
N VAL A 43 5.05 -1.55 -8.00
CA VAL A 43 4.00 -0.79 -7.30
C VAL A 43 3.12 -1.78 -6.58
N LEU A 44 3.23 -1.81 -5.24
CA LEU A 44 2.43 -2.68 -4.38
C LEU A 44 1.21 -1.91 -3.88
N ILE A 45 0.01 -2.36 -4.27
CA ILE A 45 -1.26 -1.80 -3.79
C ILE A 45 -1.91 -2.80 -2.83
N ASN A 46 -2.09 -2.39 -1.57
CA ASN A 46 -2.73 -3.22 -0.56
C ASN A 46 -4.24 -2.99 -0.52
N LEU A 47 -4.99 -4.06 -0.73
CA LEU A 47 -6.46 -4.13 -0.64
C LEU A 47 -6.92 -5.35 0.18
N LEU A 48 -6.04 -5.91 1.02
CA LEU A 48 -6.35 -7.08 1.83
C LEU A 48 -7.41 -6.74 2.90
N PRO A 49 -8.26 -7.70 3.31
CA PRO A 49 -9.06 -7.56 4.52
C PRO A 49 -8.17 -7.64 5.76
N ASN A 50 -8.59 -6.99 6.85
CA ASN A 50 -7.93 -7.14 8.16
C ASN A 50 -8.34 -8.45 8.82
N THR A 51 -7.38 -9.37 8.91
CA THR A 51 -7.48 -10.66 9.60
C THR A 51 -6.20 -10.88 10.41
N ALA A 52 -6.20 -11.89 11.28
CA ALA A 52 -5.00 -12.24 12.06
C ALA A 52 -3.79 -12.57 11.15
N GLU A 53 -4.04 -13.14 9.97
CA GLU A 53 -3.01 -13.52 9.00
C GLU A 53 -2.47 -12.36 8.17
N THR A 54 -3.16 -11.21 8.12
CA THR A 54 -2.76 -10.03 7.34
C THR A 54 -2.24 -8.87 8.20
N ALA A 55 -2.41 -8.94 9.53
CA ALA A 55 -1.81 -8.00 10.46
C ALA A 55 -0.27 -8.02 10.33
N GLY A 56 0.33 -6.84 10.12
CA GLY A 56 1.77 -6.68 9.96
C GLY A 56 2.37 -7.38 8.74
N ILE A 57 1.56 -7.76 7.74
CA ILE A 57 2.05 -8.47 6.54
C ILE A 57 3.06 -7.62 5.76
N ILE A 58 2.88 -6.30 5.71
CA ILE A 58 3.81 -5.35 5.09
C ILE A 58 4.84 -4.94 6.16
N ASN A 59 5.84 -5.78 6.32
CA ASN A 59 6.98 -5.62 7.24
C ASN A 59 8.31 -5.61 6.47
N GLN A 60 9.43 -5.50 7.19
CA GLN A 60 10.78 -5.47 6.62
C GLN A 60 11.06 -6.64 5.68
N THR A 61 10.63 -7.85 6.04
CA THR A 61 10.87 -9.07 5.24
C THR A 61 10.12 -9.04 3.92
N LEU A 62 8.88 -8.54 3.91
CA LEU A 62 8.11 -8.35 2.68
C LEU A 62 8.73 -7.24 1.83
N LEU A 63 9.03 -6.10 2.43
CA LEU A 63 9.55 -4.92 1.73
C LEU A 63 10.91 -5.20 1.08
N ALA A 64 11.75 -6.03 1.71
CA ALA A 64 13.05 -6.44 1.16
C ALA A 64 12.94 -7.23 -0.16
N GLN A 65 11.82 -7.95 -0.37
CA GLN A 65 11.59 -8.77 -1.56
C GLN A 65 11.10 -7.98 -2.78
N LEU A 66 10.58 -6.77 -2.58
CA LEU A 66 10.21 -5.89 -3.68
C LEU A 66 11.47 -5.49 -4.49
N PRO A 67 11.35 -5.14 -5.78
CA PRO A 67 12.41 -4.45 -6.49
C PRO A 67 12.86 -3.17 -5.75
N ASP A 68 14.11 -2.75 -5.93
CA ASP A 68 14.57 -1.46 -5.38
C ASP A 68 13.83 -0.29 -6.03
N GLU A 69 13.71 0.82 -5.31
CA GLU A 69 12.90 1.99 -5.71
C GLU A 69 11.40 1.66 -5.95
N SER A 70 10.83 0.68 -5.25
CA SER A 70 9.40 0.36 -5.37
C SER A 70 8.49 1.37 -4.66
N TYR A 71 7.20 1.34 -4.98
CA TYR A 71 6.16 2.16 -4.35
C TYR A 71 5.18 1.29 -3.58
N VAL A 72 4.72 1.77 -2.42
CA VAL A 72 3.69 1.11 -1.60
C VAL A 72 2.48 2.03 -1.46
N LEU A 73 1.29 1.52 -1.80
CA LEU A 73 0.02 2.21 -1.61
C LEU A 73 -0.82 1.38 -0.63
N ASN A 74 -1.10 1.90 0.57
CA ASN A 74 -1.97 1.24 1.53
C ASN A 74 -3.36 1.90 1.55
N LEU A 75 -4.31 1.24 0.89
CA LEU A 75 -5.72 1.65 0.81
C LEU A 75 -6.63 0.68 1.57
N ALA A 76 -6.04 -0.17 2.44
CA ALA A 76 -6.73 -1.24 3.13
C ALA A 76 -6.98 -0.92 4.60
N ARG A 77 -6.06 -1.32 5.48
CA ARG A 77 -6.08 -1.03 6.92
C ARG A 77 -4.66 -0.74 7.38
N GLY A 78 -4.50 0.20 8.31
CA GLY A 78 -3.18 0.61 8.79
C GLY A 78 -2.42 -0.52 9.48
N VAL A 79 -3.11 -1.41 10.19
CA VAL A 79 -2.53 -2.59 10.86
C VAL A 79 -1.82 -3.57 9.92
N HIS A 80 -2.01 -3.47 8.60
CA HIS A 80 -1.26 -4.29 7.65
C HIS A 80 0.20 -3.86 7.51
N VAL A 81 0.52 -2.61 7.86
CA VAL A 81 1.84 -2.02 7.69
C VAL A 81 2.53 -1.89 9.04
N VAL A 82 3.75 -2.41 9.14
CA VAL A 82 4.66 -2.08 10.23
C VAL A 82 5.32 -0.74 9.88
N GLU A 83 4.83 0.34 10.48
CA GLU A 83 5.19 1.72 10.09
C GLU A 83 6.70 2.00 10.26
N GLU A 84 7.35 1.44 11.27
CA GLU A 84 8.80 1.55 11.49
C GLU A 84 9.62 0.90 10.36
N ASP A 85 9.17 -0.27 9.88
CA ASP A 85 9.79 -0.97 8.77
C ASP A 85 9.60 -0.20 7.45
N LEU A 86 8.40 0.39 7.26
CA LEU A 86 8.12 1.25 6.12
C LEU A 86 9.07 2.45 6.10
N LEU A 87 9.23 3.14 7.24
CA LEU A 87 10.14 4.27 7.37
C LEU A 87 11.59 3.86 7.10
N THR A 88 12.02 2.71 7.61
CA THR A 88 13.37 2.17 7.35
C THR A 88 13.57 1.88 5.85
N ALA A 89 12.59 1.26 5.19
CA ALA A 89 12.65 0.97 3.76
C ALA A 89 12.62 2.24 2.90
N LEU A 90 11.86 3.25 3.31
CA LEU A 90 11.92 4.58 2.70
C LEU A 90 13.32 5.16 2.90
N ASN A 91 13.77 5.38 4.13
CA ASN A 91 15.05 6.02 4.44
C ASN A 91 16.25 5.38 3.73
N SER A 92 16.28 4.05 3.60
CA SER A 92 17.35 3.33 2.89
C SER A 92 17.31 3.46 1.36
N GLY A 93 16.24 4.00 0.77
CA GLY A 93 16.04 4.07 -0.68
C GLY A 93 15.42 2.81 -1.27
N LYS A 94 15.17 1.78 -0.46
CA LYS A 94 14.47 0.57 -0.90
C LYS A 94 13.10 0.90 -1.50
N LEU A 95 12.38 1.82 -0.85
CA LEU A 95 11.16 2.41 -1.39
C LEU A 95 11.42 3.82 -1.92
N LYS A 96 10.89 4.07 -3.12
CA LYS A 96 10.89 5.39 -3.74
C LYS A 96 9.79 6.29 -3.19
N GLY A 97 8.71 5.70 -2.70
CA GLY A 97 7.68 6.44 -1.97
C GLY A 97 6.55 5.55 -1.46
N ALA A 98 5.72 6.14 -0.62
CA ALA A 98 4.51 5.51 -0.09
C ALA A 98 3.32 6.46 -0.16
N MET A 99 2.14 5.92 -0.45
CA MET A 99 0.86 6.62 -0.29
C MET A 99 0.02 5.88 0.75
N LEU A 100 -0.41 6.57 1.80
CA LEU A 100 -1.12 5.98 2.93
C LEU A 100 -2.46 6.68 3.14
N ASP A 101 -3.56 5.92 3.12
CA ASP A 101 -4.90 6.43 3.46
C ASP A 101 -5.32 6.06 4.89
N VAL A 102 -4.63 5.08 5.49
CA VAL A 102 -4.98 4.41 6.76
C VAL A 102 -3.75 4.18 7.61
N PHE A 103 -3.92 4.21 8.94
CA PHE A 103 -2.81 4.16 9.91
C PHE A 103 -3.10 3.19 11.05
N SER A 104 -2.07 2.68 11.72
CA SER A 104 -2.23 1.73 12.83
C SER A 104 -3.03 2.33 14.00
N ARG A 105 -2.88 3.64 14.21
CA ARG A 105 -3.66 4.46 15.13
C ARG A 105 -4.27 5.64 14.39
N GLU A 106 -5.59 5.82 14.52
CA GLU A 106 -6.34 6.90 13.87
C GLU A 106 -7.06 7.78 14.93
N PRO A 107 -6.95 9.13 14.85
CA PRO A 107 -6.14 9.89 13.89
C PRO A 107 -4.63 9.63 14.08
N LEU A 108 -3.86 9.76 12.99
CA LEU A 108 -2.42 9.59 13.04
C LEU A 108 -1.83 10.56 14.09
N PRO A 109 -1.06 10.08 15.08
CA PRO A 109 -0.49 10.95 16.10
C PRO A 109 0.35 12.08 15.49
N GLN A 110 0.31 13.26 16.09
CA GLN A 110 1.00 14.45 15.56
C GLN A 110 2.52 14.28 15.55
N GLU A 111 3.03 13.49 16.49
CA GLU A 111 4.43 13.12 16.62
C GLU A 111 4.89 12.08 15.58
N SER A 112 3.99 11.54 14.75
CA SER A 112 4.35 10.53 13.76
C SER A 112 5.34 11.10 12.72
N PRO A 113 6.47 10.44 12.47
CA PRO A 113 7.43 10.88 11.46
C PRO A 113 6.87 10.79 10.02
N LEU A 114 5.76 10.07 9.81
CA LEU A 114 5.09 9.99 8.50
C LEU A 114 4.60 11.35 8.01
N TRP A 115 4.25 12.28 8.92
CA TRP A 115 3.86 13.66 8.56
C TRP A 115 4.95 14.42 7.83
N ALA A 116 6.21 14.27 8.26
CA ALA A 116 7.33 15.05 7.74
C ALA A 116 8.14 14.29 6.68
N HIS A 117 7.85 13.02 6.42
CA HIS A 117 8.68 12.20 5.55
C HIS A 117 8.47 12.60 4.07
N PRO A 118 9.52 13.05 3.34
CA PRO A 118 9.37 13.71 2.04
C PRO A 118 8.89 12.79 0.90
N ARG A 119 8.91 11.48 1.12
CA ARG A 119 8.44 10.47 0.16
C ARG A 119 7.14 9.78 0.60
N VAL A 120 6.44 10.34 1.58
CA VAL A 120 5.14 9.87 2.03
C VAL A 120 4.08 10.87 1.59
N ALA A 121 3.08 10.38 0.88
CA ALA A 121 1.85 11.11 0.58
C ALA A 121 0.71 10.52 1.42
N MET A 122 -0.16 11.35 1.97
CA MET A 122 -1.26 10.91 2.82
C MET A 122 -2.60 11.49 2.38
N THR A 123 -3.64 10.68 2.49
CA THR A 123 -5.03 11.10 2.30
C THR A 123 -5.82 10.78 3.58
N PRO A 124 -6.75 11.64 4.01
CA PRO A 124 -7.47 11.44 5.27
C PRO A 124 -8.62 10.42 5.13
N HIS A 125 -8.29 9.13 4.98
CA HIS A 125 -9.23 8.01 4.95
C HIS A 125 -10.38 8.18 3.92
N VAL A 126 -10.05 8.64 2.71
CA VAL A 126 -11.01 9.01 1.65
C VAL A 126 -10.96 8.08 0.44
N ALA A 127 -10.14 7.02 0.45
CA ALA A 127 -10.08 6.10 -0.69
C ALA A 127 -11.41 5.36 -0.96
N ALA A 128 -12.34 5.37 0.00
CA ALA A 128 -13.69 4.83 -0.12
C ALA A 128 -14.77 5.71 0.55
N SER A 129 -14.62 7.04 0.57
CA SER A 129 -15.64 7.92 1.16
C SER A 129 -16.90 8.00 0.29
N ASP A 130 -18.04 7.62 0.87
CA ASP A 130 -19.38 7.90 0.35
C ASP A 130 -19.59 9.43 0.32
N PRO A 131 -19.94 10.05 -0.83
CA PRO A 131 -20.06 11.51 -0.97
C PRO A 131 -21.20 12.13 -0.13
N SER A 132 -22.01 11.33 0.57
CA SER A 132 -23.13 11.82 1.39
C SER A 132 -22.75 12.36 2.77
N ASN A 133 -21.50 12.22 3.23
CA ASN A 133 -21.15 12.60 4.60
C ASN A 133 -19.75 13.23 4.70
N GLY A 134 -19.67 14.56 4.70
CA GLY A 134 -18.49 15.26 5.21
C GLY A 134 -18.18 16.60 4.54
N SER A 135 -18.33 17.68 5.29
CA SER A 135 -17.77 19.00 5.00
C SER A 135 -16.25 18.98 5.12
N TYR A 136 -15.51 19.44 4.10
CA TYR A 136 -14.05 19.54 4.18
C TYR A 136 -13.52 20.89 3.70
N HIS A 137 -12.65 21.46 4.53
CA HIS A 137 -11.75 22.56 4.20
C HIS A 137 -10.44 21.97 3.67
N LEU A 138 -10.12 22.25 2.41
CA LEU A 138 -8.83 21.97 1.81
C LEU A 138 -7.89 23.13 2.13
N HIS A 139 -6.82 22.89 2.89
CA HIS A 139 -5.68 23.81 2.95
C HIS A 139 -4.55 23.21 2.10
N CYS A 140 -4.37 23.72 0.89
CA CYS A 140 -3.15 23.52 0.13
C CYS A 140 -2.11 24.46 0.75
N GLY A 141 -1.01 23.90 1.27
CA GLY A 141 0.14 24.69 1.70
C GLY A 141 1.03 24.93 0.49
N ASP A 142 1.06 26.16 0.00
CA ASP A 142 2.03 26.63 -0.99
C ASP A 142 3.44 26.55 -0.38
N HIS A 143 4.37 25.88 -1.05
CA HIS A 143 5.80 26.21 -1.13
C HIS A 143 6.34 25.79 -2.49
#